data_AF-A0A9X8GMX3-F1
#
_entry.id   AF-A0A9X8GMX3-F1
#
_cell.length_a   1.000
_cell.length_b   1.000
_cell.length_c   1.000
_cell.angle_alpha   90.00
_cell.angle_beta   90.00
_cell.angle_gamma   90.00
#
_symmetry.space_group_name_H-M   'P 1'
#
loop_
_entity.id
_entity.type
_entity.pdbx_description
1 polymer ?
#
loop_
_entity_poly.entity_id
_entity_poly.type
_entity_poly.pdbx_seq_one_letter_code
_entity_poly.pdbx_strand_id
1 'polypeptide(L)'
;MEDKFLKLAGLALVAFIAMAVVFQIAEQLGTFARGIACAAGIGVMVGLPLCVLRTFFGADARPRPGTWNGLVAVVAIFAFSLLFYGMSGQLDGSAAAAMILLPGFVTLLGILRG
;
A
#
# COMPACT_ATOMS: atom_id res chain seq x y z
N MET A 1 -13.03 17.84 8.46
CA MET A 1 -12.50 16.96 7.40
C MET A 1 -10.98 17.00 7.36
N GLU A 2 -10.36 18.17 7.54
CA GLU A 2 -8.91 18.33 7.65
C GLU A 2 -8.22 17.36 8.62
N ASP A 3 -8.76 17.12 9.82
CA ASP A 3 -8.14 16.17 10.76
C ASP A 3 -8.05 14.73 10.25
N LYS A 4 -9.05 14.30 9.46
CA LYS A 4 -9.06 12.96 8.86
C LYS A 4 -8.02 12.86 7.75
N PHE A 5 -7.90 13.90 6.92
CA PHE A 5 -6.87 14.00 5.89
C PHE A 5 -5.47 14.08 6.49
N LEU A 6 -5.27 14.85 7.57
CA LEU A 6 -3.98 14.94 8.26
C LEU A 6 -3.56 13.59 8.85
N LYS A 7 -4.49 12.87 9.49
CA LYS A 7 -4.23 11.51 10.01
C LYS A 7 -3.88 10.53 8.90
N LEU A 8 -4.59 10.58 7.78
CA LEU A 8 -4.32 9.72 6.62
C LEU A 8 -3.00 10.07 5.93
N ALA A 9 -2.69 11.37 5.78
CA ALA A 9 -1.43 11.83 5.22
C ALA A 9 -0.25 11.43 6.12
N GLY A 10 -0.40 11.59 7.44
CA GLY A 10 0.59 11.11 8.41
C GLY A 10 0.78 9.60 8.34
N LEU A 11 -0.31 8.82 8.26
CA LEU A 11 -0.23 7.36 8.16
C LEU A 11 0.40 6.91 6.83
N ALA A 12 0.07 7.56 5.72
CA ALA A 12 0.67 7.32 4.42
C ALA A 12 2.17 7.65 4.42
N LEU A 13 2.56 8.74 5.07
CA LEU A 13 3.96 9.16 5.17
C LEU A 13 4.78 8.22 6.06
N VAL A 14 4.21 7.76 7.19
CA VAL A 14 4.84 6.74 8.03
C VAL A 14 4.98 5.42 7.28
N ALA A 15 3.93 4.98 6.57
CA ALA A 15 3.97 3.77 5.76
C ALA A 15 5.01 3.90 4.62
N PHE A 16 5.12 5.07 3.99
CA PHE A 16 6.12 5.35 2.97
C PHE A 16 7.54 5.16 3.51
N ILE A 17 7.87 5.87 4.60
CA ILE A 17 9.21 5.86 5.18
C ILE A 17 9.55 4.46 5.68
N ALA A 18 8.63 3.81 6.39
CA ALA A 18 8.83 2.46 6.92
C ALA A 18 9.11 1.47 5.78
N MET A 19 8.30 1.48 4.71
CA MET A 19 8.51 0.55 3.59
C MET A 19 9.76 0.87 2.79
N ALA A 20 10.11 2.14 2.62
CA ALA A 20 11.35 2.53 1.94
C ALA A 20 12.58 2.01 2.68
N VAL A 21 12.61 2.17 4.01
CA VAL A 21 13.69 1.66 4.86
C VAL A 21 13.72 0.14 4.86
N VAL A 22 12.57 -0.53 4.99
CA VAL A 22 12.48 -2.00 4.97
C VAL A 22 13.01 -2.56 3.65
N PHE A 23 12.65 -1.97 2.51
CA PHE A 23 13.15 -2.42 1.21
C PHE A 23 14.64 -2.16 1.03
N GLN A 24 15.15 -0.99 1.44
CA GLN A 24 16.60 -0.70 1.40
C GLN A 24 17.40 -1.70 2.25
N ILE A 25 16.94 -2.03 3.45
CA ILE A 25 17.61 -3.01 4.32
C ILE A 25 17.50 -4.41 3.73
N ALA A 26 16.33 -4.79 3.24
CA ALA A 26 16.09 -6.09 2.64
C ALA A 26 16.94 -6.33 1.38
N GLU A 27 17.22 -5.28 0.61
CA GLU A 27 18.06 -5.35 -0.57
C GLU A 27 19.49 -5.82 -0.23
N GLN A 28 20.01 -5.43 0.93
CA GLN A 28 21.34 -5.80 1.43
C GLN A 28 21.41 -7.17 2.13
N LEU A 29 20.30 -7.64 2.68
CA LEU A 29 20.22 -8.91 3.44
C LEU A 29 19.98 -10.15 2.56
N GLY A 30 19.61 -9.96 1.29
CA GLY A 30 19.41 -11.03 0.33
C GLY A 30 17.96 -11.49 0.16
N THR A 31 17.77 -12.58 -0.60
CA THR A 31 16.47 -12.98 -1.18
C THR A 31 15.38 -13.27 -0.15
N PHE A 32 15.73 -13.83 1.01
CA PHE A 32 14.76 -14.11 2.08
C PHE A 32 14.21 -12.83 2.70
N ALA A 33 15.07 -11.85 2.98
CA ALA A 33 14.64 -10.55 3.51
C ALA A 33 13.79 -9.78 2.49
N ARG A 34 14.13 -9.85 1.20
CA ARG A 34 13.32 -9.28 0.11
C ARG A 34 11.93 -9.90 0.06
N GLY A 35 11.81 -11.21 0.24
CA GLY A 35 10.52 -11.90 0.33
C GLY A 35 9.64 -11.38 1.48
N ILE A 36 10.23 -11.18 2.67
CA ILE A 36 9.51 -10.61 3.83
C ILE A 36 9.07 -9.17 3.55
N ALA A 37 9.96 -8.34 2.98
CA ALA A 37 9.64 -6.97 2.60
C ALA A 37 8.48 -6.91 1.59
N CYS A 38 8.47 -7.83 0.62
CA CYS A 38 7.40 -7.94 -0.36
C CYS A 38 6.06 -8.33 0.30
N ALA A 39 6.07 -9.34 1.18
CA ALA A 39 4.88 -9.76 1.91
C ALA A 39 4.31 -8.63 2.78
N ALA A 40 5.18 -7.89 3.48
CA ALA A 40 4.78 -6.71 4.24
C ALA A 40 4.17 -5.62 3.34
N GLY A 41 4.79 -5.35 2.19
CA GLY A 41 4.28 -4.38 1.20
C GLY A 41 2.89 -4.72 0.68
N ILE A 42 2.64 -6.00 0.36
CA ILE A 42 1.32 -6.49 -0.05
C ILE A 42 0.30 -6.30 1.08
N GLY A 43 0.69 -6.59 2.33
CA GLY A 43 -0.16 -6.34 3.50
C GLY A 43 -0.58 -4.87 3.61
N VAL A 44 0.36 -3.93 3.38
CA VAL A 44 0.06 -2.50 3.39
C VAL A 44 -0.82 -2.11 2.19
N MET A 45 -0.59 -2.64 0.99
CA MET A 45 -1.43 -2.39 -0.19
C MET A 45 -2.91 -2.75 0.04
N VAL A 46 -3.19 -3.78 0.83
CA VAL A 46 -4.57 -4.18 1.19
C VAL A 46 -5.09 -3.40 2.40
N GLY A 47 -4.24 -3.18 3.41
CA GLY A 47 -4.62 -2.54 4.66
C GLY A 47 -4.94 -1.05 4.51
N LEU A 48 -4.17 -0.32 3.71
CA LEU A 48 -4.32 1.14 3.57
C LEU A 48 -5.68 1.55 2.97
N PRO A 49 -6.18 0.92 1.89
CA PRO A 49 -7.55 1.12 1.40
C PRO A 49 -8.63 0.89 2.45
N LEU A 50 -8.49 -0.17 3.25
CA LEU A 50 -9.45 -0.49 4.32
C LEU A 50 -9.40 0.56 5.44
N CYS A 51 -8.21 1.04 5.81
CA CYS A 51 -8.04 2.14 6.76
C CYS A 51 -8.68 3.43 6.25
N VAL A 52 -8.49 3.77 4.97
CA VAL A 52 -9.15 4.92 4.33
C VAL A 52 -10.68 4.76 4.44
N LEU A 53 -11.21 3.63 3.99
CA LEU A 53 -12.64 3.35 4.01
C LEU A 53 -13.23 3.50 5.43
N ARG A 54 -12.57 2.88 6.44
CA ARG A 54 -13.03 2.95 7.83
C ARG A 54 -12.94 4.35 8.44
N THR A 55 -11.97 5.16 8.02
CA THR A 55 -11.81 6.55 8.50
C THR A 55 -12.93 7.46 8.00
N PHE A 56 -13.41 7.23 6.77
CA PHE A 56 -14.48 8.04 6.18
C PHE A 56 -15.89 7.51 6.50
N PHE A 57 -16.10 6.20 6.47
CA PHE A 57 -17.43 5.57 6.55
C PHE A 57 -17.71 4.81 7.86
N GLY A 58 -16.76 4.75 8.80
CA GLY A 58 -16.91 4.07 10.09
C GLY A 58 -16.28 2.68 10.14
N ALA A 59 -16.10 2.12 11.35
CA ALA A 59 -15.33 0.88 11.58
C ALA A 59 -15.90 -0.35 10.86
N ASP A 60 -17.23 -0.41 10.70
CA ASP A 60 -17.96 -1.51 10.05
C ASP A 60 -18.12 -1.32 8.53
N ALA A 61 -17.58 -0.23 7.98
CA ALA A 61 -17.65 0.02 6.55
C ALA A 61 -16.94 -1.10 5.77
N ARG A 62 -17.70 -1.72 4.87
CA ARG A 62 -17.18 -2.73 3.94
C ARG A 62 -17.19 -2.19 2.53
N PRO A 63 -16.16 -2.51 1.72
CA PRO A 63 -16.16 -2.17 0.31
C PRO A 63 -17.35 -2.84 -0.38
N ARG A 64 -18.04 -2.10 -1.26
CA ARG A 64 -19.10 -2.68 -2.09
C ARG A 64 -18.50 -3.81 -2.94
N PRO A 65 -19.26 -4.88 -3.22
CA PRO A 65 -18.76 -6.04 -3.97
C PRO A 65 -18.08 -5.68 -5.31
N GLY A 66 -18.61 -4.70 -6.04
CA GLY A 66 -18.00 -4.23 -7.30
C GLY A 66 -16.69 -3.46 -7.11
N THR A 67 -16.57 -2.67 -6.04
CA THR A 67 -15.35 -1.92 -5.71
C THR A 67 -14.24 -2.85 -5.21
N TRP A 68 -14.61 -3.97 -4.56
CA TRP A 68 -13.67 -4.98 -4.09
C TRP A 68 -12.90 -5.63 -5.24
N ASN A 69 -13.59 -6.02 -6.32
CA ASN A 69 -12.93 -6.63 -7.48
C ASN A 69 -11.92 -5.67 -8.13
N GLY A 70 -12.26 -4.37 -8.22
CA GLY A 70 -11.34 -3.34 -8.71
C GLY A 70 -10.12 -3.19 -7.80
N LEU A 71 -10.33 -3.13 -6.48
CA LEU A 71 -9.24 -3.04 -5.51
C LEU A 71 -8.31 -4.26 -5.58
N VAL A 72 -8.87 -5.47 -5.64
CA VAL A 72 -8.11 -6.72 -5.75
C VAL A 72 -7.30 -6.74 -7.04
N ALA A 73 -7.86 -6.29 -8.17
CA ALA A 73 -7.12 -6.21 -9.42
C ALA A 73 -5.93 -5.24 -9.33
N VAL A 74 -6.14 -4.04 -8.77
CA VAL A 74 -5.07 -3.06 -8.58
C VAL A 74 -3.99 -3.60 -7.65
N VAL A 75 -4.37 -4.17 -6.50
CA VAL A 75 -3.43 -4.80 -5.57
C VAL A 75 -2.66 -5.93 -6.25
N ALA A 76 -3.33 -6.81 -7.01
CA ALA A 76 -2.68 -7.93 -7.67
C ALA A 76 -1.63 -7.47 -8.70
N ILE A 77 -1.95 -6.43 -9.49
CA ILE A 77 -1.02 -5.85 -10.48
C ILE A 77 0.22 -5.32 -9.76
N PHE A 78 0.04 -4.46 -8.75
CA PHE A 78 1.17 -3.86 -8.04
C PHE A 78 1.94 -4.87 -7.18
N ALA A 79 1.26 -5.85 -6.59
CA ALA A 79 1.89 -6.95 -5.85
C ALA A 79 2.77 -7.80 -6.77
N PHE A 80 2.30 -8.11 -7.98
CA PHE A 80 3.09 -8.88 -8.94
C PHE A 80 4.32 -8.09 -9.39
N SER A 81 4.18 -6.81 -9.72
CA SER A 81 5.31 -5.94 -10.05
C SER A 81 6.30 -5.86 -8.89
N LEU A 82 5.82 -5.67 -7.66
CA LEU A 82 6.65 -5.54 -6.47
C LEU A 82 7.39 -6.85 -6.14
N LEU A 83 6.76 -8.00 -6.33
CA LEU A 83 7.44 -9.31 -6.22
C LEU A 83 8.50 -9.47 -7.31
N PHE A 84 8.17 -9.16 -8.56
CA PHE A 84 9.09 -9.35 -9.69
C PHE A 84 10.35 -8.48 -9.55
N TYR A 85 10.18 -7.19 -9.29
CA TYR A 85 11.28 -6.23 -9.13
C TYR A 85 11.96 -6.33 -7.75
N GLY A 86 11.19 -6.61 -6.69
CA GLY A 86 11.71 -6.74 -5.33
C GLY A 86 12.58 -7.98 -5.17
N MET A 87 12.17 -9.12 -5.75
CA MET A 87 12.95 -10.35 -5.72
C MET A 87 14.22 -10.25 -6.59
N SER A 88 14.15 -9.56 -7.73
CA SER A 88 15.33 -9.33 -8.58
C SER A 88 16.35 -8.38 -7.97
N GLY A 89 16.01 -7.67 -6.89
CA GLY A 89 16.90 -6.68 -6.28
C GLY A 89 17.16 -5.48 -7.19
N GLN A 90 16.17 -5.13 -8.00
CA GLN A 90 16.22 -3.93 -8.85
C GLN A 90 15.23 -2.86 -8.37
N LEU A 91 14.57 -3.11 -7.23
CA LEU A 91 13.54 -2.23 -6.71
C LEU A 91 14.13 -1.32 -5.63
N ASP A 92 14.38 -0.07 -6.01
CA ASP A 92 14.72 1.00 -5.07
C ASP A 92 13.60 1.11 -4.01
N GLY A 93 13.96 1.21 -2.73
CA GLY A 93 13.00 1.27 -1.63
C GLY A 93 12.00 2.43 -1.76
N SER A 94 12.41 3.54 -2.38
CA SER A 94 11.52 4.67 -2.66
C SER A 94 10.45 4.33 -3.71
N ALA A 95 10.82 3.60 -4.77
CA ALA A 95 9.90 3.12 -5.79
C ALA A 95 8.95 2.05 -5.22
N ALA A 96 9.47 1.14 -4.38
CA ALA A 96 8.66 0.15 -3.67
C ALA A 96 7.58 0.81 -2.81
N ALA A 97 7.98 1.80 -2.00
CA ALA A 97 7.08 2.53 -1.12
C ALA A 97 6.00 3.31 -1.89
N ALA A 98 6.35 3.91 -3.03
CA ALA A 98 5.39 4.56 -3.91
C ALA A 98 4.37 3.56 -4.50
N MET A 99 4.84 2.39 -4.97
CA MET A 99 3.97 1.33 -5.48
C MET A 99 2.96 0.85 -4.42
N ILE A 100 3.41 0.71 -3.17
CA ILE A 100 2.59 0.24 -2.05
C ILE A 100 1.46 1.22 -1.69
N LEU A 101 1.67 2.52 -1.87
CA LEU A 101 0.69 3.56 -1.54
C LEU A 101 -0.37 3.78 -2.62
N LEU A 102 -0.08 3.44 -3.88
CA LEU A 102 -0.96 3.67 -5.02
C LEU A 102 -2.39 3.12 -4.82
N PRO A 103 -2.60 1.88 -4.33
CA PRO A 103 -3.95 1.36 -4.08
C PRO A 103 -4.72 2.19 -3.04
N GLY A 104 -4.05 2.64 -1.98
CA GLY A 104 -4.64 3.50 -0.96
C GLY A 104 -5.04 4.87 -1.52
N PHE A 105 -4.18 5.45 -2.35
CA PHE A 105 -4.45 6.74 -3.00
C PHE A 105 -5.60 6.67 -4.01
N VAL A 106 -5.63 5.62 -4.84
CA VAL A 106 -6.74 5.38 -5.79
C VAL A 106 -8.06 5.22 -5.06
N THR A 107 -8.06 4.52 -3.92
CA THR A 107 -9.26 4.33 -3.09
C THR A 107 -9.74 5.66 -2.51
N LEU A 108 -8.82 6.49 -2.00
CA LEU A 108 -9.13 7.81 -1.46
C LEU A 108 -9.69 8.77 -2.53
N LEU A 109 -9.12 8.75 -3.74
CA LEU A 109 -9.65 9.51 -4.88
C LEU A 109 -11.02 9.02 -5.33
N GLY A 110 -11.26 7.70 -5.31
CA GLY A 110 -12.56 7.12 -5.61
C GLY A 110 -13.64 7.56 -4.62
N ILE A 111 -13.29 7.67 -3.33
CA ILE A 111 -14.19 8.15 -2.28
C ILE A 111 -14.48 9.65 -2.44
N LEU A 112 -13.48 10.46 -2.80
CA LEU A 112 -13.64 11.91 -3.00
C LEU A 112 -14.46 12.30 -4.23
N ARG A 113 -14.58 11.41 -5.22
CA ARG A 113 -15.31 11.64 -6.48
C ARG A 113 -16.76 11.17 -6.46
N GLY A 114 -17.19 10.44 -5.42
CA GLY A 114 -18.56 9.94 -5.24
C GLY A 114 -19.28 10.66 -4.11
#